data_AF-A0A814KQ77-F1
#
_entry.id   AF-A0A814KQ77-F1
#
_cell.length_a   1.000
_cell.length_b   1.000
_cell.length_c   1.000
_cell.angle_alpha   90.00
_cell.angle_beta   90.00
_cell.angle_gamma   90.00
#
_symmetry.space_group_name_H-M   'P 1'
#
loop_
_entity.id
_entity.type
_entity.pdbx_description
1 polymer ?
#
loop_
_entity_poly.entity_id
_entity_poly.type
_entity_poly.pdbx_seq_one_letter_code
_entity_poly.pdbx_strand_id
1 'polypeptide(L)'
;MLFYTIRDPPARYSRESNGSSSAEPLNKSNDKKLSVDRSSEIVIEQSVRSESEQTINDRLHELSLKYEIDTTLSERLHILKDYEIIILCDDSGSMKTTVDGTDRTRWGELHSIVKIVLKIGTVFDASFVDIYFLNRQPIYNVTDPQAIDQQFSIPFHSMVIHHWYVL
;
A
#
# COMPACT_ATOMS: atom_id res chain seq x y z
N MET A 1 -17.03 10.05 -2.23
CA MET A 1 -15.92 10.51 -3.09
C MET A 1 -14.68 9.85 -2.52
N LEU A 2 -14.00 8.98 -3.27
CA LEU A 2 -12.79 8.32 -2.79
C LEU A 2 -11.62 9.31 -2.95
N PHE A 3 -10.86 9.54 -1.87
CA PHE A 3 -9.61 10.28 -1.94
C PHE A 3 -8.48 9.27 -1.75
N TYR A 4 -7.58 9.16 -2.71
CA TYR A 4 -6.31 8.47 -2.50
C TYR A 4 -5.21 9.53 -2.45
N THR A 5 -4.20 9.29 -1.61
CA THR A 5 -3.00 10.13 -1.60
C THR A 5 -1.83 9.26 -2.00
N ILE A 6 -1.12 9.71 -3.03
CA ILE A 6 0.13 9.13 -3.47
C ILE A 6 1.21 9.95 -2.76
N ARG A 7 1.99 9.32 -1.89
CA ARG A 7 3.12 9.97 -1.22
C ARG A 7 4.38 9.72 -2.02
N ASP A 8 5.18 10.76 -2.22
CA ASP A 8 6.55 10.61 -2.71
C ASP A 8 7.27 9.55 -1.89
N PRO A 9 8.14 8.74 -2.52
CA PRO A 9 8.83 7.67 -1.81
C PRO A 9 9.59 8.29 -0.63
N PRO A 10 9.43 7.78 0.61
CA PRO A 10 10.26 8.24 1.69
C PRO A 10 11.72 7.98 1.30
N ALA A 11 12.59 8.99 1.45
CA ALA A 11 14.02 8.78 1.40
C ALA A 11 14.34 7.63 2.35
N ARG A 12 14.72 6.47 1.80
CA ARG A 12 14.76 5.16 2.48
C ARG A 12 15.12 5.33 3.95
N TYR A 13 14.11 5.28 4.82
CA TYR A 13 14.33 5.40 6.25
C TYR A 13 14.94 4.07 6.70
N SER A 14 16.26 4.02 6.83
CA SER A 14 16.94 2.95 7.57
C SER A 14 16.37 2.99 8.98
N ARG A 15 15.47 2.06 9.29
CA ARG A 15 14.92 1.91 10.64
C ARG A 15 16.04 1.34 11.52
N GLU A 16 16.91 2.22 12.02
CA GLU A 16 17.90 1.86 13.02
C GLU A 16 17.16 1.32 14.25
N SER A 17 17.44 0.06 14.56
CA SER A 17 16.97 -0.57 15.78
C SER A 17 17.75 0.03 16.95
N ASN A 18 17.07 0.82 17.77
CA ASN A 18 17.61 1.30 19.04
C ASN A 18 17.74 0.12 20.02
N GLY A 19 18.89 -0.55 20.00
CA GLY A 19 19.35 -1.43 21.06
C GLY A 19 19.95 -0.62 22.21
N SER A 20 19.41 -0.82 23.42
CA SER A 20 19.91 -0.20 24.66
C SER A 20 21.40 -0.46 24.88
N SER A 21 22.09 0.62 25.25
CA SER A 21 23.50 0.66 25.62
C SER A 21 23.73 0.08 27.02
N SER A 22 24.64 -0.88 27.13
CA SER A 22 25.44 -1.10 28.33
C SER A 22 26.87 -1.41 27.90
N ALA A 23 27.79 -0.67 28.48
CA ALA A 23 29.19 -0.53 28.09
C ALA A 23 30.07 -1.72 28.53
N GLU A 24 31.21 -1.86 27.80
CA GLU A 24 32.55 -2.33 28.21
C GLU A 24 33.19 -3.37 27.22
N PRO A 25 34.54 -3.52 27.16
CA PRO A 25 35.43 -2.63 26.41
C PRO A 25 36.36 -3.36 25.40
N LEU A 26 37.12 -2.54 24.67
CA LEU A 26 38.17 -2.84 23.69
C LEU A 26 38.83 -4.23 23.73
N ASN A 27 38.85 -4.90 22.56
CA ASN A 27 39.95 -5.77 22.18
C ASN A 27 40.41 -5.46 20.75
N LYS A 28 41.72 -5.22 20.61
CA LYS A 28 42.42 -4.94 19.35
C LYS A 28 42.65 -6.25 18.57
N SER A 29 42.99 -6.08 17.29
CA SER A 29 43.58 -7.05 16.35
C SER A 29 42.60 -7.92 15.56
N ASN A 30 42.31 -7.52 14.31
CA ASN A 30 42.76 -8.25 13.12
C ASN A 30 42.23 -7.57 11.85
N ASP A 31 43.08 -6.73 11.24
CA ASP A 31 42.94 -6.31 9.85
C ASP A 31 43.16 -7.52 8.93
N LYS A 32 42.10 -8.26 8.64
CA LYS A 32 42.00 -9.03 7.40
C LYS A 32 41.15 -8.22 6.45
N LYS A 33 41.82 -7.53 5.54
CA LYS A 33 41.27 -6.88 4.35
C LYS A 33 40.58 -7.96 3.50
N LEU A 34 39.31 -8.20 3.78
CA LEU A 34 38.43 -9.03 2.95
C LEU A 34 38.14 -8.22 1.69
N SER A 35 38.85 -8.50 0.61
CA SER A 35 38.49 -7.98 -0.72
C SER A 35 37.20 -8.69 -1.15
N VAL A 36 36.06 -8.17 -0.70
CA VAL A 36 34.75 -8.58 -1.21
C VAL A 36 34.72 -8.22 -2.69
N ASP A 37 34.57 -9.23 -3.53
CA ASP A 37 34.50 -9.10 -4.99
C ASP A 37 33.20 -8.41 -5.37
N ARG A 38 33.25 -7.07 -5.50
CA ARG A 38 32.13 -6.21 -5.94
C ARG A 38 31.48 -6.66 -7.25
N SER A 39 32.19 -7.44 -8.07
CA SER A 39 31.66 -7.97 -9.33
C SER A 39 30.52 -8.95 -9.10
N SER A 40 30.59 -9.74 -8.02
CA SER A 40 29.57 -10.73 -7.67
C SER A 40 28.28 -10.08 -7.14
N GLU A 41 28.41 -8.98 -6.38
CA GLU A 41 27.29 -8.22 -5.82
C GLU A 41 26.48 -7.51 -6.91
N ILE A 42 27.15 -6.93 -7.90
CA ILE A 42 26.53 -6.25 -9.05
C ILE A 42 25.73 -7.25 -9.92
N VAL A 43 26.25 -8.46 -10.13
CA VAL A 43 25.57 -9.49 -10.93
C VAL A 43 24.30 -9.99 -10.23
N ILE A 44 24.34 -10.13 -8.91
CA ILE A 44 23.16 -10.52 -8.11
C ILE A 44 22.10 -9.42 -8.16
N GLU A 45 22.47 -8.14 -7.97
CA GLU A 45 21.52 -7.03 -8.07
C GLU A 45 20.86 -6.93 -9.45
N GLN A 46 21.60 -7.16 -10.54
CA GLN A 46 21.05 -7.14 -11.89
C GLN A 46 20.08 -8.30 -12.14
N SER A 47 20.43 -9.51 -11.68
CA SER A 47 19.57 -10.69 -11.82
C SER A 47 18.25 -10.50 -11.03
N VAL A 48 18.35 -10.11 -9.76
CA VAL A 48 17.18 -9.88 -8.88
C VAL A 48 16.27 -8.79 -9.44
N ARG A 49 16.85 -7.70 -9.97
CA ARG A 49 16.08 -6.62 -10.58
C ARG A 49 15.32 -7.09 -11.82
N SER A 50 15.94 -7.90 -12.67
CA SER A 50 15.28 -8.44 -13.86
C SER A 50 14.11 -9.37 -13.55
N GLU A 51 14.24 -10.20 -12.51
CA GLU A 51 13.16 -11.10 -12.05
C GLU A 51 11.98 -10.34 -11.44
N SER A 52 12.26 -9.27 -10.68
CA SER A 52 11.22 -8.42 -10.08
C SER A 52 10.40 -7.67 -11.13
N GLU A 53 11.04 -7.12 -12.17
CA GLU A 53 10.38 -6.39 -13.25
C GLU A 53 9.53 -7.31 -14.12
N GLN A 54 10.02 -8.53 -14.42
CA GLN A 54 9.24 -9.52 -15.15
C GLN A 54 7.98 -9.90 -14.38
N THR A 55 8.11 -10.15 -13.07
CA THR A 55 6.97 -10.49 -12.21
C THR A 55 5.92 -9.38 -12.14
N ILE A 56 6.35 -8.12 -12.11
CA ILE A 56 5.46 -6.95 -12.13
C ILE A 56 4.67 -6.91 -13.45
N ASN A 57 5.37 -7.05 -14.59
CA ASN A 57 4.74 -7.03 -15.91
C ASN A 57 3.69 -8.12 -16.07
N ASP A 58 4.00 -9.35 -15.63
CA ASP A 58 3.09 -10.49 -15.73
C ASP A 58 1.81 -10.24 -14.91
N ARG A 59 1.96 -9.78 -13.66
CA ARG A 59 0.82 -9.47 -12.77
C ARG A 59 0.00 -8.29 -13.27
N LEU A 60 0.65 -7.27 -13.82
CA LEU A 60 -0.04 -6.11 -14.40
C LEU A 60 -0.82 -6.51 -15.66
N HIS A 61 -0.26 -7.38 -16.50
CA HIS A 61 -0.94 -7.92 -17.66
C HIS A 61 -2.21 -8.70 -17.26
N GLU A 62 -2.13 -9.57 -16.25
CA GLU A 62 -3.30 -10.27 -15.71
C GLU A 62 -4.39 -9.31 -15.20
N LEU A 63 -4.00 -8.25 -14.47
CA LEU A 63 -4.95 -7.23 -14.03
C LEU A 63 -5.55 -6.46 -15.20
N SER A 64 -4.75 -6.17 -16.23
CA SER A 64 -5.20 -5.43 -17.40
C SER A 64 -6.27 -6.21 -18.17
N LEU A 65 -6.09 -7.52 -18.34
CA LEU A 65 -7.10 -8.40 -18.91
C LEU A 65 -8.36 -8.47 -18.05
N LYS A 66 -8.20 -8.60 -16.73
CA LYS A 66 -9.32 -8.78 -15.79
C LYS A 66 -10.24 -7.55 -15.69
N TYR A 67 -9.65 -6.36 -15.73
CA TYR A 67 -10.37 -5.10 -15.55
C TYR A 67 -10.49 -4.29 -16.85
N GLU A 68 -10.16 -4.89 -17.99
CA GLU A 68 -10.21 -4.26 -19.31
C GLU A 68 -9.45 -2.92 -19.33
N ILE A 69 -8.29 -2.88 -18.67
CA ILE A 69 -7.42 -1.70 -18.62
C ILE A 69 -6.73 -1.58 -19.98
N ASP A 70 -6.94 -0.44 -20.64
CA ASP A 70 -6.26 -0.11 -21.89
C ASP A 70 -4.73 -0.20 -21.75
N THR A 71 -4.05 -0.68 -22.79
CA THR A 71 -2.59 -0.85 -22.79
C THR A 71 -1.86 0.46 -22.46
N THR A 72 -2.33 1.59 -23.00
CA THR A 72 -1.72 2.90 -22.73
C THR A 72 -1.85 3.29 -21.26
N LEU A 73 -2.96 2.94 -20.63
CA LEU A 73 -3.16 3.17 -19.19
C LEU A 73 -2.30 2.22 -18.37
N SER A 74 -2.18 0.96 -18.79
CA SER A 74 -1.34 -0.06 -18.16
C SER A 74 0.13 0.38 -18.12
N GLU A 75 0.68 0.85 -19.24
CA GLU A 75 2.04 1.40 -19.31
C GLU A 75 2.26 2.59 -18.35
N ARG A 76 1.24 3.42 -18.17
CA ARG A 76 1.31 4.56 -17.23
C ARG A 76 1.26 4.12 -15.78
N LEU A 77 0.69 2.96 -15.45
CA LEU A 77 0.63 2.46 -14.07
C LEU A 77 2.02 2.11 -13.53
N HIS A 78 3.03 1.87 -14.38
CA HIS A 78 4.42 1.65 -13.95
C HIS A 78 5.00 2.80 -13.13
N ILE A 79 4.45 4.01 -13.26
CA ILE A 79 4.87 5.14 -12.42
C ILE A 79 4.65 4.86 -10.92
N LEU A 80 3.68 4.00 -10.57
CA LEU A 80 3.33 3.69 -9.19
C LEU A 80 4.40 2.88 -8.46
N LYS A 81 5.35 2.27 -9.16
CA LYS A 81 6.48 1.52 -8.55
C LYS A 81 7.33 2.37 -7.61
N ASP A 82 7.34 3.68 -7.85
CA ASP A 82 8.15 4.62 -7.11
C ASP A 82 7.34 5.30 -5.98
N TYR A 83 6.12 4.85 -5.70
CA TYR A 83 5.24 5.48 -4.71
C TYR A 83 4.66 4.50 -3.70
N GLU A 84 4.41 5.01 -2.50
CA GLU A 84 3.62 4.32 -1.48
C GLU A 84 2.14 4.63 -1.69
N ILE A 85 1.30 3.59 -1.75
CA ILE A 85 -0.14 3.75 -1.95
C ILE A 85 -0.87 3.70 -0.61
N ILE A 86 -1.56 4.79 -0.29
CA ILE A 86 -2.42 4.89 0.89
C ILE A 86 -3.85 5.18 0.43
N ILE A 87 -4.80 4.39 0.92
CA ILE A 87 -6.22 4.53 0.61
C ILE A 87 -6.93 5.22 1.76
N LEU A 88 -7.64 6.33 1.49
CA LEU A 88 -8.49 7.01 2.47
C LEU A 88 -9.98 6.83 2.11
N CYS A 89 -10.68 6.09 2.96
CA CYS A 89 -12.08 5.75 2.79
C CYS A 89 -12.99 6.73 3.53
N ASP A 90 -13.90 7.37 2.79
CA ASP A 90 -15.06 8.04 3.38
C ASP A 90 -16.05 6.98 3.88
N ASP A 91 -16.27 6.94 5.18
CA ASP A 91 -17.23 6.05 5.85
C ASP A 91 -18.31 6.83 6.61
N SER A 92 -18.61 8.04 6.14
CA SER A 92 -19.69 8.87 6.65
C SER A 92 -21.06 8.27 6.39
N GLY A 93 -22.07 8.71 7.14
CA GLY A 93 -23.45 8.27 6.97
C GLY A 93 -24.02 8.51 5.56
N SER A 94 -23.44 9.43 4.77
CA SER A 94 -23.85 9.66 3.38
C SER A 94 -23.60 8.44 2.49
N MET A 95 -22.64 7.59 2.85
CA MET A 95 -22.29 6.39 2.09
C MET A 95 -23.40 5.32 2.07
N LYS A 96 -24.47 5.50 2.86
CA LYS A 96 -25.74 4.76 2.78
C LYS A 96 -26.50 4.95 1.47
N THR A 97 -26.35 6.11 0.84
CA THR A 97 -27.16 6.45 -0.33
C THR A 97 -26.93 5.41 -1.43
N THR A 98 -28.02 4.92 -2.00
CA THR A 98 -27.99 4.05 -3.16
C THR A 98 -27.39 4.80 -4.35
N VAL A 99 -26.66 4.09 -5.19
CA VAL A 99 -26.20 4.63 -6.46
C VAL A 99 -27.37 4.57 -7.44
N ASP A 100 -27.61 5.68 -8.14
CA ASP A 100 -28.78 5.88 -8.99
C ASP A 100 -29.04 4.69 -9.92
N GLY A 101 -30.25 4.16 -9.88
CA GLY A 101 -30.66 3.01 -10.71
C GLY A 101 -30.15 1.65 -10.23
N THR A 102 -29.59 1.55 -9.02
CA THR A 102 -29.12 0.28 -8.44
C THR A 102 -29.51 0.14 -6.97
N ASP A 103 -29.58 -1.11 -6.48
CA ASP A 103 -29.74 -1.41 -5.05
C ASP A 103 -28.41 -1.34 -4.27
N ARG A 104 -27.32 -0.95 -4.94
CA ARG A 104 -26.00 -0.85 -4.32
C ARG A 104 -25.84 0.48 -3.62
N THR A 105 -25.33 0.45 -2.40
CA THR A 105 -24.97 1.67 -1.67
C THR A 105 -23.63 2.20 -2.16
N ARG A 106 -23.40 3.52 -2.01
CA ARG A 106 -22.07 4.12 -2.23
C ARG A 106 -20.97 3.41 -1.43
N TRP A 107 -21.30 2.89 -0.24
CA TRP A 107 -20.40 2.07 0.58
C TRP A 107 -20.01 0.75 -0.10
N GLY A 108 -20.96 0.05 -0.71
CA GLY A 108 -20.69 -1.18 -1.47
C GLY A 108 -19.87 -0.93 -2.74
N GLU A 109 -20.08 0.20 -3.41
CA GLU A 109 -19.25 0.60 -4.55
C GLU A 109 -17.83 0.97 -4.10
N LEU A 110 -17.69 1.72 -3.00
CA LEU A 110 -16.39 2.02 -2.40
C LEU A 110 -15.63 0.73 -2.07
N HIS A 111 -16.29 -0.25 -1.43
CA HIS A 111 -15.69 -1.56 -1.14
C HIS A 111 -15.10 -2.22 -2.39
N SER A 112 -15.88 -2.25 -3.48
CA SER A 112 -15.45 -2.84 -4.75
C SER A 112 -14.24 -2.11 -5.34
N ILE A 113 -14.26 -0.77 -5.33
CA ILE A 113 -13.16 0.06 -5.83
C ILE A 113 -11.89 -0.15 -5.00
N VAL A 114 -12.00 -0.17 -3.66
CA VAL A 114 -10.85 -0.39 -2.77
C VAL A 114 -10.20 -1.74 -3.05
N LYS A 115 -10.97 -2.80 -3.30
CA LYS A 115 -10.42 -4.12 -3.70
C LYS A 115 -9.66 -4.06 -5.03
N ILE A 116 -10.06 -3.20 -5.96
CA ILE A 116 -9.35 -3.03 -7.24
C ILE A 116 -8.05 -2.25 -7.01
N VAL A 117 -8.12 -1.12 -6.31
CA VAL A 117 -6.94 -0.28 -6.01
C VAL A 117 -5.90 -1.09 -5.23
N LEU A 118 -6.32 -1.89 -4.25
CA LEU A 118 -5.43 -2.75 -3.47
C LEU A 118 -4.73 -3.81 -4.34
N LYS A 119 -5.44 -4.40 -5.32
CA LYS A 119 -4.82 -5.33 -6.28
C LYS A 119 -3.79 -4.64 -7.16
N ILE A 120 -4.09 -3.44 -7.65
CA ILE A 120 -3.15 -2.65 -8.43
C ILE A 120 -1.93 -2.29 -7.58
N GLY A 121 -2.14 -1.78 -6.36
CA GLY A 121 -1.05 -1.37 -5.48
C GLY A 121 -0.11 -2.50 -5.11
N THR A 122 -0.66 -3.67 -4.77
CA THR A 122 0.15 -4.86 -4.44
C THR A 122 0.92 -5.44 -5.63
N VAL A 123 0.66 -5.01 -6.87
CA VAL A 123 1.52 -5.35 -8.02
C VAL A 123 2.84 -4.60 -7.96
N PHE A 124 2.81 -3.31 -7.61
CA PHE A 124 3.96 -2.41 -7.66
C PHE A 124 4.68 -2.28 -6.31
N ASP A 125 3.94 -2.42 -5.22
CA ASP A 125 4.48 -2.39 -3.86
C ASP A 125 4.43 -3.79 -3.25
N ALA A 126 5.62 -4.38 -3.04
CA ALA A 126 5.77 -5.66 -2.35
C ALA A 126 5.49 -5.54 -0.84
N SER A 127 5.44 -4.30 -0.33
CA SER A 127 5.46 -3.96 1.09
C SER A 127 4.14 -3.37 1.55
N PHE A 128 3.02 -3.94 1.07
CA PHE A 128 1.70 -3.75 1.69
C PHE A 128 1.01 -2.39 1.38
N VAL A 129 -0.31 -2.30 1.58
CA VAL A 129 -1.09 -1.06 1.40
C VAL A 129 -1.81 -0.72 2.70
N ASP A 130 -1.74 0.54 3.11
CA ASP A 130 -2.47 1.04 4.27
C ASP A 130 -3.82 1.63 3.88
N ILE A 131 -4.86 1.33 4.68
CA ILE A 131 -6.22 1.79 4.45
C ILE A 131 -6.71 2.53 5.70
N TYR A 132 -6.94 3.82 5.52
CA TYR A 132 -7.50 4.71 6.53
C TYR A 132 -8.99 4.90 6.29
N PHE A 133 -9.71 5.20 7.35
CA PHE A 133 -11.12 5.59 7.30
C PHE A 133 -11.30 6.92 8.02
N LEU A 134 -12.25 7.74 7.57
CA LEU A 134 -12.47 9.06 8.19
C LEU A 134 -12.98 8.97 9.63
N ASN A 135 -13.81 7.96 9.95
CA ASN A 135 -14.54 7.88 11.22
C ASN A 135 -14.23 6.60 12.03
N ARG A 136 -13.20 5.83 11.67
CA ARG A 136 -12.77 4.63 12.42
C ARG A 136 -11.26 4.39 12.31
N GLN A 137 -10.79 3.38 13.03
CA GLN A 137 -9.38 3.02 13.04
C GLN A 137 -8.91 2.53 11.66
N PRO A 138 -7.67 2.89 11.25
CA PRO A 138 -7.06 2.37 10.03
C PRO A 138 -6.72 0.88 10.15
N ILE A 139 -6.55 0.24 9.00
CA ILE A 139 -5.94 -1.09 8.86
C ILE A 139 -4.63 -0.93 8.09
N TYR A 140 -3.60 -1.60 8.59
CA TYR A 140 -2.24 -1.47 8.08
C TYR A 140 -1.80 -2.75 7.39
N ASN A 141 -0.84 -2.59 6.49
CA ASN A 141 -0.13 -3.67 5.85
C ASN A 141 -1.04 -4.68 5.13
N VAL A 142 -2.04 -4.18 4.40
CA VAL A 142 -3.00 -5.04 3.69
C VAL A 142 -2.40 -5.51 2.38
N THR A 143 -2.43 -6.83 2.14
CA THR A 143 -1.97 -7.46 0.90
C THR A 143 -3.05 -8.26 0.20
N ASP A 144 -3.97 -8.84 0.96
CA ASP A 144 -5.11 -9.59 0.43
C ASP A 144 -6.36 -8.71 0.37
N PRO A 145 -6.94 -8.49 -0.83
CA PRO A 145 -8.22 -7.80 -0.97
C PRO A 145 -9.37 -8.41 -0.19
N GLN A 146 -9.35 -9.70 0.14
CA GLN A 146 -10.41 -10.31 0.97
C GLN A 146 -10.32 -9.90 2.44
N ALA A 147 -9.14 -9.51 2.92
CA ALA A 147 -8.93 -9.12 4.32
C ALA A 147 -9.77 -7.89 4.74
N ILE A 148 -10.21 -7.06 3.78
CA ILE A 148 -11.00 -5.85 4.08
C ILE A 148 -12.50 -6.13 4.19
N ASP A 149 -12.97 -7.32 3.81
CA ASP A 149 -14.40 -7.63 3.75
C ASP A 149 -15.09 -7.48 5.12
N GLN A 150 -14.38 -7.84 6.20
CA GLN A 150 -14.87 -7.62 7.56
C GLN A 150 -15.01 -6.13 7.92
N GLN A 151 -14.12 -5.26 7.41
CA GLN A 151 -14.21 -3.83 7.71
C GLN A 151 -15.39 -3.18 6.98
N PHE A 152 -15.71 -3.67 5.78
CA PHE A 152 -16.85 -3.20 5.00
C PHE A 152 -18.19 -3.83 5.41
N SER A 153 -18.19 -4.92 6.19
CA SER A 153 -19.42 -5.45 6.80
C SER A 153 -19.86 -4.65 8.03
N ILE A 154 -18.95 -3.90 8.66
CA ILE A 154 -19.27 -2.95 9.72
C ILE A 154 -19.95 -1.72 9.11
N PRO A 155 -21.18 -1.37 9.52
CA PRO A 155 -21.89 -0.21 9.01
C PRO A 155 -21.06 1.09 9.14
N PHE A 156 -21.24 2.01 8.20
CA PHE A 156 -20.71 3.39 8.24
C PHE A 156 -21.00 4.05 9.60
N HIS A 157 -20.12 4.95 10.03
CA HIS A 157 -20.36 5.67 11.26
C HIS A 157 -21.41 6.75 11.00
N SER A 158 -22.57 6.62 11.64
CA SER A 158 -23.47 7.75 11.78
C SER A 158 -22.87 8.65 12.85
N MET A 159 -22.03 9.61 12.45
CA MET A 159 -21.77 10.76 13.30
C MET A 159 -23.12 11.43 13.58
N VAL A 160 -23.75 11.09 14.71
CA VAL A 160 -24.54 12.07 15.42
C VAL A 160 -23.51 13.09 15.84
N ILE A 161 -23.53 14.27 15.23
CA ILE A 161 -22.71 15.39 15.66
C ILE A 161 -23.17 15.68 17.10
N HIS A 162 -22.53 15.06 18.09
CA HIS A 162 -22.58 15.57 19.44
C HIS A 162 -21.93 16.94 19.33
N HIS A 163 -22.77 17.97 19.48
CA HIS A 163 -22.36 19.36 19.64
C HIS A 163 -21.08 19.39 20.48
N TRP A 164 -19.95 19.68 19.83
CA TRP A 164 -18.79 20.16 20.56
C TRP A 164 -19.21 21.53 21.10
N TYR A 165 -19.65 21.57 22.35
CA TYR A 165 -19.69 22.83 23.08
C TYR A 165 -18.26 23.31 23.19
N VAL A 166 -17.99 24.41 22.49
CA VAL A 166 -16.87 25.29 22.72
C VAL A 166 -16.89 25.66 24.21
N LEU A 167 -15.82 25.33 24.92
CA LEU A 167 -15.52 25.92 26.23
C LEU A 167 -14.94 27.32 26.02
#